data_AF-L1MC04-F1
#
_entry.id   AF-L1MC04-F1
#
_cell.length_a   1.000
_cell.length_b   1.000
_cell.length_c   1.000
_cell.angle_alpha   90.00
_cell.angle_beta   90.00
_cell.angle_gamma   90.00
#
_symmetry.space_group_name_H-M   'P 1'
#
loop_
_entity.id
_entity.type
_entity.pdbx_description
1 polymer ?
#
loop_
_entity_poly.entity_id
_entity_poly.type
_entity_poly.pdbx_seq_one_letter_code
_entity_poly.pdbx_strand_id
1 'polypeptide(L)' 'MWYKIIMFAFMIVGLLWLVVNYLAGPDIDFMLQLGAWNYLIGFTLLIIGLLMTMGWR' A
#
# COMPACT_ATOMS: atom_id res chain seq x y z
N MET A 1 -6.15 19.30 8.03
CA MET A 1 -6.80 18.07 8.56
C MET A 1 -6.83 16.97 7.49
N TRP A 2 -7.45 17.21 6.33
CA TRP A 2 -7.58 16.24 5.23
C TRP A 2 -6.26 15.61 4.74
N TYR A 3 -5.21 16.41 4.58
CA TYR A 3 -3.91 15.91 4.12
C TYR A 3 -3.34 14.79 5.01
N LYS A 4 -3.47 14.94 6.34
CA LYS A 4 -2.99 13.94 7.31
C LYS A 4 -3.83 12.66 7.24
N ILE A 5 -5.14 12.78 7.05
CA ILE A 5 -6.05 11.63 6.90
C ILE A 5 -5.68 10.81 5.67
N ILE A 6 -5.45 11.48 4.53
CA ILE A 6 -5.07 10.81 3.28
C ILE A 6 -3.70 10.14 3.41
N MET A 7 -2.72 10.83 4.03
CA MET A 7 -1.39 10.27 4.32
C MET A 7 -1.49 8.97 5.13
N PHE A 8 -2.20 8.97 6.25
CA PHE A 8 -2.36 7.77 7.07
C PHE A 8 -3.16 6.68 6.35
N ALA A 9 -4.14 7.04 5.53
CA ALA A 9 -4.87 6.08 4.70
C ALA A 9 -3.93 5.36 3.72
N PHE A 10 -3.06 6.09 3.01
CA PHE A 10 -2.08 5.47 2.10
C PHE A 10 -1.11 4.55 2.84
N MET A 11 -0.64 4.93 4.03
CA MET A 11 0.26 4.10 4.82
C MET A 11 -0.43 2.80 5.30
N ILE A 12 -1.66 2.90 5.79
CA ILE A 12 -2.44 1.74 6.26
C ILE A 12 -2.80 0.83 5.09
N VAL A 13 -3.25 1.38 3.96
CA VAL A 13 -3.62 0.60 2.77
C VAL A 13 -2.41 -0.09 2.17
N GLY A 14 -1.26 0.58 2.07
CA GLY A 14 -0.01 -0.04 1.60
C GLY A 14 0.44 -1.20 2.49
N LEU A 15 0.35 -1.03 3.81
CA LEU A 15 0.64 -2.10 4.78
C LEU A 15 -0.33 -3.27 4.66
N LEU A 16 -1.63 -3.00 4.66
CA LEU A 16 -2.66 -4.03 4.51
C LEU A 16 -2.50 -4.80 3.21
N TRP A 17 -2.17 -4.12 2.11
CA TRP A 17 -1.95 -4.77 0.81
C TRP A 17 -0.83 -5.81 0.88
N LEU A 18 0.32 -5.45 1.47
CA LEU A 18 1.45 -6.36 1.63
C LEU A 18 1.14 -7.49 2.61
N VAL A 19 0.42 -7.22 3.70
CA VAL A 19 0.01 -8.24 4.67
C VAL A 19 -0.95 -9.24 4.02
N VAL A 20 -1.96 -8.77 3.29
CA VAL A 20 -2.90 -9.65 2.58
C VAL A 20 -2.18 -10.44 1.50
N ASN A 21 -1.26 -9.83 0.76
CA ASN A 21 -0.48 -10.56 -0.24
C ASN A 21 0.39 -11.66 0.38
N TYR A 22 0.97 -11.40 1.55
CA TYR A 22 1.80 -12.37 2.25
C TYR A 22 0.98 -13.53 2.84
N LEU A 23 -0.19 -13.24 3.43
CA LEU A 23 -1.03 -14.25 4.08
C LEU A 23 -1.92 -15.03 3.09
N ALA A 24 -2.53 -14.33 2.15
CA ALA A 24 -3.59 -14.84 1.29
C ALA A 24 -3.29 -14.65 -0.21
N GLY A 25 -2.10 -14.18 -0.58
CA GLY A 25 -1.71 -14.05 -1.99
C GLY A 25 -1.87 -15.33 -2.81
N PRO A 26 -1.58 -16.53 -2.28
CA PRO A 26 -1.83 -17.80 -2.98
C PRO A 26 -3.30 -18.18 -3.13
N ASP A 27 -4.15 -17.74 -2.19
CA ASP A 27 -5.57 -18.12 -2.12
C ASP A 27 -6.47 -17.15 -2.90
N ILE A 28 -5.94 -15.99 -3.30
CA ILE A 28 -6.63 -14.97 -4.07
C ILE A 28 -6.11 -15.00 -5.51
N ASP A 29 -6.88 -15.58 -6.43
CA ASP A 29 -6.53 -15.69 -7.87
C ASP A 29 -6.06 -14.35 -8.48
N PHE A 30 -6.67 -13.24 -8.08
CA PHE A 30 -6.27 -11.89 -8.52
C PHE A 30 -4.85 -11.54 -8.09
N MET A 31 -4.49 -11.80 -6.83
CA MET A 31 -3.13 -11.56 -6.34
C MET A 31 -2.15 -12.57 -6.93
N LEU A 32 -2.56 -13.81 -7.15
CA LEU A 32 -1.72 -14.82 -7.78
C LEU A 32 -1.34 -14.42 -9.23
N GLN A 33 -2.30 -13.93 -10.02
CA GLN A 33 -2.06 -13.46 -11.39
C GLN A 33 -1.16 -12.21 -11.44
N LEU A 34 -1.27 -11.32 -10.45
CA LEU A 34 -0.44 -10.13 -10.36
C LEU A 34 1.03 -10.45 -10.08
N GLY A 35 1.32 -11.55 -9.36
CA GLY A 35 2.69 -11.97 -9.04
C GLY A 35 3.53 -10.83 -8.44
N ALA A 36 4.62 -10.47 -9.13
CA ALA A 36 5.53 -9.39 -8.71
C ALA A 36 4.89 -7.99 -8.66
N TRP A 37 3.79 -7.76 -9.39
CA TRP A 37 3.08 -6.47 -9.38
C TRP A 37 2.45 -6.14 -8.03
N ASN A 38 2.14 -7.14 -7.21
CA ASN A 38 1.57 -6.89 -5.88
C ASN A 38 2.53 -6.13 -4.97
N TYR A 39 3.81 -6.51 -5.01
CA TYR A 39 4.85 -5.83 -4.24
C TYR A 39 5.04 -4.41 -4.75
N LEU A 40 5.02 -4.20 -6.06
CA LEU A 40 5.14 -2.87 -6.66
C LEU A 40 4.00 -1.95 -6.22
N ILE A 41 2.76 -2.43 -6.19
CA ILE A 41 1.58 -1.69 -5.70
C ILE A 41 1.75 -1.35 -4.21
N GLY A 42 2.05 -2.35 -3.36
CA GLY A 42 2.21 -2.15 -1.92
C GLY A 42 3.33 -1.15 -1.59
N PHE A 43 4.49 -1.27 -2.25
CA PHE A 43 5.60 -0.34 -2.08
C PHE A 43 5.27 1.07 -2.58
N THR A 44 4.62 1.22 -3.72
CA THR A 44 4.27 2.54 -4.26
C THR A 44 3.29 3.28 -3.33
N LEU A 45 2.32 2.57 -2.74
CA LEU A 45 1.40 3.15 -1.75
C LEU A 45 2.15 3.66 -0.51
N LEU A 46 3.14 2.91 -0.02
CA LEU A 46 3.99 3.33 1.10
C LEU A 46 4.87 4.53 0.73
N ILE A 47 5.46 4.54 -0.48
CA ILE A 47 6.26 5.66 -0.99
C ILE A 47 5.42 6.93 -1.08
N ILE A 48 4.18 6.85 -1.59
CA ILE A 48 3.26 7.99 -1.63
C ILE A 48 2.94 8.49 -0.22
N GLY A 49 2.65 7.58 0.71
CA GLY A 49 2.44 7.92 2.12
C GLY A 49 3.63 8.66 2.73
N LEU A 50 4.86 8.21 2.46
CA LEU A 50 6.10 8.86 2.90
C LEU A 50 6.37 10.19 2.19
N LEU A 51 6.14 10.31 0.89
CA LEU A 51 6.28 11.58 0.19
C LEU A 51 5.34 12.64 0.77
N MET A 52 4.13 12.23 1.16
CA MET A 52 3.20 13.10 1.86
C MET A 52 3.70 13.54 3.24
N THR A 53 4.67 12.85 3.87
CA THR A 53 5.25 13.35 5.14
C THR A 53 6.13 14.58 4.95
N MET A 54 6.57 14.89 3.73
CA MET A 54 7.40 16.07 3.44
C MET A 54 6.58 17.32 3.10
N GLY A 55 5.29 17.17 2.75
CA GLY A 55 4.41 18.28 2.37
C GLY A 55 3.76 19.02 3.54
N TRP A 56 4.33 18.95 4.74
CA TRP A 56 3.78 19.56 5.96
C TRP A 56 4.06 21.08 5.95
N ARG A 57 3.36 21.81 5.07
CA ARG A 57 3.21 23.27 5.13
C ARG A 57 1.82 23.62 5.63
#